data_AF-A0A1G6A5M6-F1
#
_entry.id   AF-A0A1G6A5M6-F1
#
_cell.length_a   1.000
_cell.length_b   1.000
_cell.length_c   1.000
_cell.angle_alpha   90.00
_cell.angle_beta   90.00
_cell.angle_gamma   90.00
#
_symmetry.space_group_name_H-M   'P 1'
#
loop_
_entity.id
_entity.type
_entity.pdbx_description
1 polymer ?
#
loop_
_entity_poly.entity_id
_entity_poly.type
_entity_poly.pdbx_seq_one_letter_code
_entity_poly.pdbx_strand_id
1 'polypeptide(L)'
;MGIDSKSDTVLQENCGAIGPFEVSIIRSHERATKAFTLEANGKIKKEGEPPLSRGQAFRGQLRDGEHLADTLEKTKTNEVYVPRQMQKPGDGHLLTTRAKLDANPSCITRTKDQFLYNAGQPAAMVLDIDYASWPDHIKAKVTTAGGIFAVLTLLVPELAGAELVWRHSVSSGIRCKRTGERTGIRGLHFWIFVKDGGDARRFSVVLFNRLLLAGYGFIFPGTDGKAHLRTLVDKAASGDGSRLVYEAHAELLNPALEHEAGVRRPRVRKGHVLDTTCLADLTGEEADELLAIENALRGTVKLSPGTGGVRSSRAADQGLTAKGRAIVRLRGDCIIHLDTGKKVRASDIFLAPAAYHRATCADPDEPAYGGGRNKAVIYSDNPRAIRIESEAHGGISYRITLTAADVLRIIERQNHEA
;
A
#
# COMPACT_ATOMS: atom_id res chain seq x y z
N MET A 1 -6.89 9.19 20.67
CA MET A 1 -6.86 8.33 19.45
C MET A 1 -6.24 6.95 19.73
N GLY A 2 -6.36 6.42 20.96
CA GLY A 2 -6.00 5.04 21.31
C GLY A 2 -7.22 4.34 21.89
N ILE A 3 -7.18 3.01 21.94
CA ILE A 3 -8.18 2.20 22.66
C ILE A 3 -8.13 2.67 24.12
N ASP A 4 -9.23 3.25 24.61
CA ASP A 4 -9.29 3.81 25.96
C ASP A 4 -9.16 2.66 26.97
N SER A 5 -8.13 2.70 27.81
CA SER A 5 -7.73 1.60 28.69
C SER A 5 -8.62 1.46 29.94
N LYS A 6 -9.87 1.95 29.88
CA LYS A 6 -10.75 2.11 31.06
C LYS A 6 -11.94 1.15 31.12
N SER A 7 -12.04 0.17 30.23
CA SER A 7 -13.10 -0.83 30.28
C SER A 7 -12.64 -2.26 29.99
N ASP A 8 -11.40 -2.62 30.36
CA ASP A 8 -10.91 -3.99 30.22
C ASP A 8 -10.84 -4.67 31.60
N THR A 9 -12.01 -4.91 32.20
CA THR A 9 -12.13 -5.85 33.32
C THR A 9 -13.34 -6.75 33.11
N VAL A 10 -13.38 -7.54 32.03
CA VAL A 10 -14.35 -8.63 31.89
C VAL A 10 -13.69 -9.82 31.18
N LEU A 11 -13.52 -10.89 31.97
CA LEU A 11 -13.32 -12.30 31.62
C LEU A 11 -11.98 -12.69 30.95
N GLN A 12 -10.95 -12.86 31.80
CA GLN A 12 -9.89 -13.84 31.55
C GLN A 12 -10.46 -15.25 31.72
N GLU A 13 -11.15 -15.76 30.70
CA GLU A 13 -11.21 -17.22 30.53
C GLU A 13 -9.97 -17.64 29.76
N ASN A 14 -9.27 -18.66 30.28
CA ASN A 14 -8.09 -19.27 29.66
C ASN A 14 -8.47 -19.86 28.29
N CYS A 15 -8.46 -19.02 27.24
CA CYS A 15 -8.47 -19.49 25.87
C CYS A 15 -7.05 -19.94 25.53
N GLY A 16 -6.89 -21.22 25.18
CA GLY A 16 -5.60 -21.79 24.77
C GLY A 16 -5.02 -21.14 23.51
N ALA A 17 -3.92 -21.67 22.99
CA ALA A 17 -3.38 -21.21 21.71
C ALA A 17 -4.44 -21.31 20.60
N ILE A 18 -4.62 -20.23 19.83
CA ILE A 18 -5.59 -20.13 18.73
C ILE A 18 -4.99 -20.47 17.36
N GLY A 19 -3.67 -20.69 17.29
CA GLY A 19 -2.90 -21.03 16.09
C GLY A 19 -2.65 -22.54 15.90
N PRO A 20 -1.70 -22.90 15.02
CA PRO A 20 -0.58 -22.08 14.53
C PRO A 20 -0.94 -21.16 13.35
N PHE A 21 -0.31 -19.98 13.31
CA PHE A 21 -0.31 -19.08 12.15
C PHE A 21 1.11 -18.91 11.63
N GLU A 22 1.29 -18.92 10.32
CA GLU A 22 2.60 -18.70 9.73
C GLU A 22 2.81 -17.27 9.24
N VAL A 23 4.00 -16.75 9.52
CA VAL A 23 4.50 -15.48 9.00
C VAL A 23 5.89 -15.71 8.42
N SER A 24 6.36 -14.82 7.56
CA SER A 24 7.75 -14.84 7.12
C SER A 24 8.53 -13.71 7.74
N ILE A 25 9.78 -13.97 8.08
CA ILE A 25 10.70 -13.01 8.66
C ILE A 25 11.84 -12.86 7.69
N ILE A 26 12.09 -11.62 7.27
CA ILE A 26 13.28 -11.30 6.49
C ILE A 26 14.29 -10.67 7.43
N ARG A 27 15.48 -11.26 7.49
CA ARG A 27 16.65 -10.70 8.16
C ARG A 27 17.57 -10.08 7.11
N SER A 28 17.61 -8.76 7.09
CA SER A 28 18.50 -7.98 6.24
C SER A 28 19.95 -8.04 6.73
N HIS A 29 20.89 -7.92 5.79
CA HIS A 29 22.31 -7.75 6.14
C HIS A 29 22.60 -6.34 6.68
N GLU A 30 21.76 -5.38 6.32
CA GLU A 30 21.79 -4.01 6.80
C GLU A 30 20.60 -3.73 7.73
N ARG A 31 20.51 -2.52 8.28
CA ARG A 31 19.32 -2.07 8.99
C ARG A 31 18.06 -2.22 8.13
N ALA A 32 16.99 -2.73 8.72
CA ALA A 32 15.66 -2.86 8.13
C ALA A 32 14.62 -2.16 9.02
N THR A 33 14.97 -0.98 9.54
CA THR A 33 14.10 -0.12 10.34
C THR A 33 14.48 1.34 10.07
N LYS A 34 13.61 2.25 10.50
CA LYS A 34 13.87 3.69 10.43
C LYS A 34 14.92 4.06 11.45
N ALA A 35 15.68 5.12 11.17
CA ALA A 35 16.56 5.73 12.14
C ALA A 35 16.19 7.17 12.43
N PHE A 36 16.64 7.66 13.58
CA PHE A 36 16.44 9.04 13.99
C PHE A 36 17.74 9.64 14.50
N THR A 37 17.94 10.91 14.15
CA THR A 37 19.05 11.75 14.62
C THR A 37 18.53 13.15 14.95
N LEU A 38 19.42 14.06 15.32
CA LEU A 38 19.11 15.46 15.55
C LEU A 38 19.72 16.34 14.46
N GLU A 39 18.95 17.33 14.01
CA GLU A 39 19.48 18.44 13.21
C GLU A 39 20.30 19.40 14.09
N ALA A 40 21.08 20.27 13.45
CA ALA A 40 21.86 21.30 14.16
C ALA A 40 21.00 22.24 15.02
N ASN A 41 19.74 22.48 14.61
CA ASN A 41 18.77 23.29 15.35
C ASN A 41 18.12 22.53 16.54
N GLY A 42 18.50 21.26 16.77
CA GLY A 42 17.94 20.42 17.82
C GLY A 42 16.66 19.66 17.46
N LYS A 43 16.16 19.77 16.22
CA LYS A 43 14.98 19.05 15.74
C LYS A 43 15.24 17.58 15.46
N ILE A 44 14.23 16.75 15.71
CA ILE A 44 14.29 15.32 15.41
C ILE A 44 14.20 15.13 13.89
N LYS A 45 15.27 14.60 13.31
CA LYS A 45 15.35 14.20 11.91
C LYS A 45 15.12 12.71 11.77
N LYS A 46 14.19 12.34 10.88
CA LYS A 46 13.97 10.96 10.47
C LYS A 46 14.90 10.61 9.31
N GLU A 47 15.57 9.47 9.42
CA GLU A 47 16.25 8.80 8.32
C GLU A 47 15.44 7.57 7.89
N GLY A 48 15.24 7.43 6.59
CA GLY A 48 14.52 6.29 6.02
C GLY A 48 15.23 4.97 6.30
N GLU A 49 14.46 3.89 6.19
CA GLU A 49 15.01 2.54 6.11
C GLU A 49 15.78 2.33 4.79
N PRO A 50 16.97 1.67 4.83
CA PRO A 50 17.68 1.28 3.62
C PRO A 50 16.84 0.35 2.72
N PRO A 51 17.09 0.34 1.40
CA PRO A 51 16.46 -0.61 0.51
C PRO A 51 16.79 -2.06 0.89
N LEU A 52 15.76 -2.85 1.21
CA LEU A 52 15.90 -4.26 1.51
C LEU A 52 16.12 -5.08 0.22
N SER A 53 17.38 -5.22 -0.16
CA SER A 53 17.83 -5.92 -1.39
C SER A 53 18.67 -7.16 -1.11
N ARG A 54 19.19 -7.32 0.11
CA ARG A 54 20.02 -8.44 0.56
C ARG A 54 19.59 -8.89 1.94
N GLY A 55 19.63 -10.19 2.19
CA GLY A 55 19.19 -10.77 3.44
C GLY A 55 18.85 -12.25 3.28
N GLN A 56 18.27 -12.81 4.34
CA GLN A 56 17.77 -14.16 4.38
C GLN A 56 16.31 -14.16 4.84
N ALA A 57 15.50 -15.04 4.27
CA ALA A 57 14.11 -15.24 4.69
C ALA A 57 13.95 -16.54 5.49
N PHE A 58 13.13 -16.46 6.53
CA PHE A 58 12.84 -17.52 7.48
C PHE A 58 11.32 -17.62 7.66
N ARG A 59 10.82 -18.81 7.97
CA ARG A 59 9.45 -19.01 8.41
C ARG A 59 9.37 -18.79 9.92
N GLY A 60 8.30 -18.15 10.35
CA GLY A 60 7.96 -17.94 11.75
C GLY A 60 6.59 -18.53 12.02
N GLN A 61 6.41 -19.08 13.23
CA GLN A 61 5.13 -19.58 13.70
C GLN A 61 4.65 -18.76 14.89
N LEU A 62 3.41 -18.31 14.82
CA LEU A 62 2.71 -17.61 15.89
C LEU A 62 1.68 -18.56 16.49
N ARG A 63 1.58 -18.57 17.82
CA ARG A 63 0.64 -19.45 18.54
C ARG A 63 -0.65 -18.71 18.86
N ASP A 64 -0.52 -17.43 19.20
CA ASP A 64 -1.58 -16.54 19.64
C ASP A 64 -1.03 -15.10 19.68
N GLY A 65 -1.85 -14.16 20.14
CA GLY A 65 -1.51 -12.75 20.26
C GLY A 65 -0.43 -12.45 21.30
N GLU A 66 -0.36 -13.21 22.40
CA GLU A 66 0.70 -13.06 23.40
C GLU A 66 2.06 -13.46 22.83
N HIS A 67 2.13 -14.59 22.13
CA HIS A 67 3.35 -15.03 21.45
C HIS A 67 3.78 -14.00 20.39
N LEU A 68 2.83 -13.42 19.64
CA LEU A 68 3.13 -12.35 18.71
C LEU A 68 3.66 -11.10 19.42
N ALA A 69 3.01 -10.63 20.48
CA ALA A 69 3.45 -9.46 21.24
C ALA A 69 4.89 -9.62 21.76
N ASP A 70 5.22 -10.78 22.35
CA ASP A 70 6.57 -11.12 22.78
C ASP A 70 7.58 -11.12 21.63
N THR A 71 7.17 -11.64 20.47
CA THR A 71 8.00 -11.69 19.26
C THR A 71 8.25 -10.30 18.70
N LEU A 72 7.23 -9.44 18.68
CA LEU A 72 7.34 -8.05 18.24
C LEU A 72 8.27 -7.23 19.15
N GLU A 73 8.26 -7.46 20.47
CA GLU A 73 9.14 -6.77 21.42
C GLU A 73 10.62 -7.18 21.22
N LYS A 74 10.87 -8.43 20.82
CA LYS A 74 12.22 -8.99 20.59
C LYS A 74 12.75 -8.76 19.17
N THR A 75 11.98 -8.11 18.30
CA THR A 75 12.34 -7.93 16.88
C THR A 75 13.59 -7.06 16.72
N LYS A 76 14.59 -7.57 15.98
CA LYS A 76 15.86 -6.86 15.77
C LYS A 76 15.76 -5.78 14.71
N THR A 77 16.64 -4.78 14.75
CA THR A 77 16.66 -3.64 13.82
C THR A 77 16.92 -4.01 12.35
N ASN A 78 17.38 -5.24 12.09
CA ASN A 78 17.55 -5.79 10.76
C ASN A 78 16.49 -6.84 10.39
N GLU A 79 15.43 -6.99 11.17
CA GLU A 79 14.34 -7.93 10.92
C GLU A 79 13.07 -7.20 10.53
N VAL A 80 12.36 -7.77 9.57
CA VAL A 80 11.07 -7.26 9.09
C VAL A 80 10.13 -8.43 8.82
N TYR A 81 8.84 -8.24 9.09
CA TYR A 81 7.84 -9.27 8.86
C TYR A 81 7.22 -9.13 7.48
N VAL A 82 6.88 -10.27 6.90
CA VAL A 82 5.91 -10.38 5.82
C VAL A 82 4.75 -11.19 6.41
N PRO A 83 3.53 -10.63 6.51
CA PRO A 83 2.39 -11.29 7.16
C PRO A 83 1.79 -12.37 6.25
N ARG A 84 2.64 -13.24 5.70
CA ARG A 84 2.35 -14.28 4.72
C ARG A 84 3.36 -15.39 4.82
N GLN A 85 3.00 -16.57 4.32
CA GLN A 85 3.88 -17.72 4.28
C GLN A 85 4.80 -17.67 3.06
N MET A 86 6.10 -17.84 3.32
CA MET A 86 7.10 -18.11 2.30
C MET A 86 6.82 -19.47 1.67
N GLN A 87 6.62 -19.48 0.36
CA GLN A 87 6.21 -20.67 -0.38
C GLN A 87 7.35 -21.67 -0.59
N LYS A 88 8.60 -21.19 -0.56
CA LYS A 88 9.76 -22.04 -0.69
C LYS A 88 9.99 -22.84 0.61
N PRO A 89 10.05 -24.18 0.57
CA PRO A 89 10.31 -25.00 1.75
C PRO A 89 11.67 -24.71 2.38
N GLY A 90 11.76 -24.88 3.71
CA GLY A 90 12.97 -24.62 4.48
C GLY A 90 13.20 -23.13 4.79
N ASP A 91 14.27 -22.86 5.54
CA ASP A 91 14.63 -21.54 6.05
C ASP A 91 15.98 -21.05 5.51
N GLY A 92 16.26 -19.76 5.71
CA GLY A 92 17.57 -19.16 5.42
C GLY A 92 17.79 -18.85 3.93
N HIS A 93 16.73 -18.80 3.13
CA HIS A 93 16.83 -18.52 1.70
C HIS A 93 17.35 -17.11 1.46
N LEU A 94 18.42 -16.99 0.67
CA LEU A 94 18.99 -15.70 0.31
C LEU A 94 18.02 -14.90 -0.55
N LEU A 95 17.95 -13.60 -0.28
CA LEU A 95 17.21 -12.67 -1.12
C LEU A 95 18.00 -12.29 -2.37
N THR A 96 17.30 -12.23 -3.49
CA THR A 96 17.82 -11.72 -4.76
C THR A 96 16.79 -10.85 -5.46
N THR A 97 17.22 -10.18 -6.53
CA THR A 97 16.33 -9.43 -7.43
C THR A 97 15.76 -10.35 -8.51
N ARG A 98 14.59 -10.04 -9.06
CA ARG A 98 13.99 -10.85 -10.15
C ARG A 98 14.94 -11.09 -11.32
N ALA A 99 15.69 -10.06 -11.72
CA ALA A 99 16.67 -10.15 -12.80
C ALA A 99 17.82 -11.16 -12.56
N LYS A 100 18.05 -11.55 -11.30
CA LYS A 100 19.12 -12.47 -10.89
C LYS A 100 18.60 -13.82 -10.42
N LEU A 101 17.28 -14.03 -10.41
CA LEU A 101 16.67 -15.25 -9.88
C LEU A 101 16.99 -16.47 -10.76
N ASP A 102 16.95 -16.32 -12.08
CA ASP A 102 17.22 -17.42 -13.02
C ASP A 102 18.66 -17.96 -12.87
N ALA A 103 19.60 -17.07 -12.56
CA ALA A 103 20.99 -17.45 -12.27
C ALA A 103 21.21 -17.99 -10.85
N ASN A 104 20.23 -17.85 -9.95
CA ASN A 104 20.32 -18.23 -8.54
C ASN A 104 19.01 -18.87 -8.04
N PRO A 105 18.61 -20.05 -8.56
CA PRO A 105 17.32 -20.67 -8.23
C PRO A 105 17.18 -21.09 -6.76
N SER A 106 18.29 -21.16 -6.02
CA SER A 106 18.31 -21.37 -4.56
C SER A 106 17.92 -20.11 -3.77
N CYS A 107 17.95 -18.92 -4.38
CA CYS A 107 17.47 -17.69 -3.76
C CYS A 107 15.93 -17.55 -3.87
N ILE A 108 15.40 -16.50 -3.24
CA ILE A 108 14.03 -16.04 -3.42
C ILE A 108 14.00 -14.54 -3.70
N THR A 109 12.91 -14.08 -4.29
CA THR A 109 12.63 -12.65 -4.51
C THR A 109 11.59 -12.15 -3.52
N ARG A 110 11.56 -10.84 -3.25
CA ARG A 110 10.49 -10.19 -2.46
C ARG A 110 9.21 -9.97 -3.27
N THR A 111 8.94 -10.82 -4.25
CA THR A 111 7.79 -10.70 -5.14
C THR A 111 6.59 -11.45 -4.55
N LYS A 112 5.39 -11.08 -5.00
CA LYS A 112 4.11 -11.57 -4.45
C LYS A 112 3.95 -13.08 -4.58
N ASP A 113 4.56 -13.70 -5.58
CA ASP A 113 4.54 -15.15 -5.82
C ASP A 113 5.32 -15.96 -4.77
N GLN A 114 6.26 -15.32 -4.05
CA GLN A 114 7.08 -16.02 -3.04
C GLN A 114 6.47 -15.98 -1.64
N PHE A 115 5.54 -15.05 -1.39
CA PHE A 115 4.89 -14.82 -0.10
C PHE A 115 3.38 -14.73 -0.28
N LEU A 116 2.68 -15.81 0.07
CA LEU A 116 1.24 -15.94 -0.17
C LEU A 116 0.48 -16.18 1.13
N TYR A 117 -0.78 -15.78 1.11
CA TYR A 117 -1.77 -16.41 1.95
C TYR A 117 -2.26 -17.67 1.24
N ASN A 118 -2.35 -18.78 1.96
CA ASN A 118 -2.87 -20.02 1.41
C ASN A 118 -4.37 -20.10 1.70
N ALA A 119 -5.15 -20.41 0.66
CA ALA A 119 -6.59 -20.60 0.81
C ALA A 119 -6.90 -21.79 1.74
N GLY A 120 -7.93 -21.63 2.57
CA GLY A 120 -8.35 -22.61 3.57
C GLY A 120 -7.41 -22.75 4.77
N GLN A 121 -6.39 -21.90 4.91
CA GLN A 121 -5.45 -21.94 6.04
C GLN A 121 -5.54 -20.67 6.89
N PRO A 122 -5.48 -20.78 8.24
CA PRO A 122 -5.41 -19.61 9.11
C PRO A 122 -4.19 -18.73 8.81
N ALA A 123 -4.34 -17.42 8.98
CA ALA A 123 -3.26 -16.47 8.74
C ALA A 123 -3.28 -15.30 9.73
N ALA A 124 -2.14 -14.63 9.87
CA ALA A 124 -2.07 -13.33 10.52
C ALA A 124 -2.08 -12.25 9.45
N MET A 125 -3.08 -11.37 9.47
CA MET A 125 -3.15 -10.19 8.59
C MET A 125 -2.82 -8.91 9.37
N VAL A 126 -2.36 -7.89 8.66
CA VAL A 126 -2.05 -6.58 9.25
C VAL A 126 -2.91 -5.51 8.61
N LEU A 127 -3.60 -4.72 9.43
CA LEU A 127 -4.18 -3.43 9.03
C LEU A 127 -3.20 -2.31 9.42
N ASP A 128 -2.74 -1.56 8.42
CA ASP A 128 -1.86 -0.42 8.62
C ASP A 128 -2.65 0.89 8.68
N ILE A 129 -2.46 1.64 9.76
CA ILE A 129 -3.13 2.91 10.04
C ILE A 129 -2.08 4.02 10.11
N ASP A 130 -2.08 4.88 9.11
CA ASP A 130 -1.17 6.04 9.05
C ASP A 130 -1.88 7.33 9.49
N TYR A 131 -1.97 7.53 10.82
CA TYR A 131 -2.59 8.73 11.42
C TYR A 131 -2.00 10.04 10.89
N ALA A 132 -0.71 10.04 10.52
CA ALA A 132 -0.04 11.23 10.01
C ALA A 132 -0.62 11.70 8.67
N SER A 133 -1.27 10.81 7.91
CA SER A 133 -1.90 11.14 6.63
C SER A 133 -3.32 11.69 6.77
N TRP A 134 -3.95 11.56 7.94
CA TRP A 134 -5.35 11.92 8.12
C TRP A 134 -5.53 13.44 8.25
N PRO A 135 -6.48 14.04 7.51
CA PRO A 135 -6.85 15.43 7.72
C PRO A 135 -7.62 15.60 9.03
N ASP A 136 -7.66 16.82 9.57
CA ASP A 136 -8.15 17.06 10.93
C ASP A 136 -9.64 16.74 11.10
N HIS A 137 -10.47 16.93 10.08
CA HIS A 137 -11.88 16.53 10.13
C HIS A 137 -12.06 15.01 10.26
N ILE A 138 -11.18 14.20 9.66
CA ILE A 138 -11.18 12.74 9.82
C ILE A 138 -10.73 12.36 11.24
N LYS A 139 -9.66 12.99 11.75
CA LYS A 139 -9.20 12.77 13.14
C LYS A 139 -10.29 13.11 14.16
N ALA A 140 -10.98 14.24 13.96
CA ALA A 140 -12.10 14.66 14.81
C ALA A 140 -13.24 13.64 14.76
N LYS A 141 -13.67 13.23 13.55
CA LYS A 141 -14.72 12.21 13.37
C LYS A 141 -14.38 10.89 14.07
N VAL A 142 -13.16 10.39 13.90
CA VAL A 142 -12.70 9.17 14.58
C VAL A 142 -12.66 9.34 16.10
N THR A 143 -12.25 10.51 16.59
CA THR A 143 -12.24 10.81 18.03
C THR A 143 -13.65 10.82 18.61
N THR A 144 -14.60 11.47 17.93
CA THR A 144 -16.03 11.47 18.32
C THR A 144 -16.62 10.07 18.33
N ALA A 145 -16.20 9.20 17.41
CA ALA A 145 -16.64 7.81 17.37
C ALA A 145 -16.04 6.91 18.47
N GLY A 146 -15.16 7.43 19.34
CA GLY A 146 -14.50 6.65 20.40
C GLY A 146 -13.14 6.06 19.99
N GLY A 147 -12.57 6.48 18.87
CA GLY A 147 -11.27 6.03 18.37
C GLY A 147 -11.36 5.01 17.24
N ILE A 148 -10.21 4.64 16.67
CA ILE A 148 -10.16 3.79 15.48
C ILE A 148 -10.77 2.41 15.70
N PHE A 149 -10.55 1.81 16.88
CA PHE A 149 -11.09 0.49 17.15
C PHE A 149 -12.62 0.50 17.18
N ALA A 150 -13.24 1.51 17.79
CA ALA A 150 -14.69 1.69 17.80
C ALA A 150 -15.26 1.85 16.37
N VAL A 151 -14.56 2.59 15.49
CA VAL A 151 -14.94 2.70 14.08
C VAL A 151 -14.85 1.36 13.37
N LEU A 152 -13.77 0.61 13.58
CA LEU A 152 -13.59 -0.71 12.96
C LEU A 152 -14.65 -1.71 13.45
N THR A 153 -14.97 -1.73 14.75
CA THR A 153 -16.02 -2.61 15.31
C THR A 153 -17.42 -2.20 14.89
N LEU A 154 -17.67 -0.92 14.58
CA LEU A 154 -18.95 -0.49 14.02
C LEU A 154 -19.18 -1.09 12.63
N LEU A 155 -18.11 -1.22 11.83
CA LEU A 155 -18.17 -1.77 10.47
C LEU A 155 -18.03 -3.30 10.43
N VAL A 156 -17.28 -3.87 11.36
CA VAL A 156 -17.05 -5.30 11.49
C VAL A 156 -17.29 -5.70 12.95
N PRO A 157 -18.55 -5.93 13.36
CA PRO A 157 -18.90 -6.21 14.76
C PRO A 157 -18.12 -7.37 15.38
N GLU A 158 -17.79 -8.40 14.59
CA GLU A 158 -17.00 -9.55 15.07
C GLU A 158 -15.60 -9.17 15.58
N LEU A 159 -15.02 -8.05 15.12
CA LEU A 159 -13.73 -7.57 15.63
C LEU A 159 -13.75 -7.28 17.14
N ALA A 160 -14.91 -7.03 17.74
CA ALA A 160 -15.02 -6.76 19.17
C ALA A 160 -14.59 -7.97 20.03
N GLY A 161 -14.85 -9.18 19.53
CA GLY A 161 -14.49 -10.44 20.19
C GLY A 161 -13.27 -11.14 19.58
N ALA A 162 -12.68 -10.61 18.52
CA ALA A 162 -11.54 -11.20 17.84
C ALA A 162 -10.23 -11.01 18.62
N GLU A 163 -9.34 -12.00 18.55
CA GLU A 163 -7.98 -11.86 19.06
C GLU A 163 -7.16 -10.97 18.13
N LEU A 164 -6.54 -9.94 18.69
CA LEU A 164 -5.71 -9.00 17.94
C LEU A 164 -4.56 -8.45 18.78
N VAL A 165 -3.50 -8.05 18.08
CA VAL A 165 -2.35 -7.36 18.66
C VAL A 165 -2.21 -6.02 18.00
N TRP A 166 -2.05 -4.95 18.77
CA TRP A 166 -1.77 -3.63 18.20
C TRP A 166 -0.51 -3.03 18.75
N ARG A 167 0.18 -2.29 17.87
CA ARG A 167 1.42 -1.60 18.21
C ARG A 167 1.54 -0.32 17.43
N HIS A 168 1.97 0.75 18.10
CA HIS A 168 2.28 1.99 17.41
C HIS A 168 3.45 1.82 16.43
N SER A 169 3.38 2.52 15.31
CA SER A 169 4.39 2.42 14.24
C SER A 169 5.76 2.90 14.69
N VAL A 170 6.82 2.48 13.99
CA VAL A 170 8.24 2.75 14.30
C VAL A 170 8.56 4.23 14.54
N SER A 171 7.83 5.14 13.90
CA SER A 171 8.07 6.59 14.02
C SER A 171 7.42 7.23 15.26
N SER A 172 6.74 6.45 16.09
CA SER A 172 6.01 6.95 17.26
C SER A 172 6.87 6.90 18.54
N GLY A 173 6.72 7.90 19.40
CA GLY A 173 7.32 7.90 20.74
C GLY A 173 8.84 8.06 20.75
N ILE A 174 9.41 8.89 19.87
CA ILE A 174 10.82 9.29 19.95
C ILE A 174 10.90 10.66 20.62
N ARG A 175 11.75 10.79 21.65
CA ARG A 175 11.92 12.03 22.42
C ARG A 175 13.38 12.45 22.45
N CYS A 176 13.63 13.75 22.34
CA CYS A 176 14.92 14.35 22.66
C CYS A 176 14.98 14.67 24.16
N LYS A 177 15.90 14.02 24.89
CA LYS A 177 16.09 14.22 26.35
C LYS A 177 16.42 15.66 26.71
N ARG A 178 17.12 16.38 25.81
CA ARG A 178 17.61 17.74 26.05
C ARG A 178 16.54 18.81 25.81
N THR A 179 15.82 18.71 24.68
CA THR A 179 14.88 19.76 24.25
C THR A 179 13.44 19.44 24.62
N GLY A 180 13.12 18.19 24.96
CA GLY A 180 11.75 17.72 25.18
C GLY A 180 10.95 17.52 23.88
N GLU A 181 11.54 17.80 22.72
CA GLU A 181 10.91 17.56 21.42
C GLU A 181 10.56 16.08 21.24
N ARG A 182 9.44 15.79 20.56
CA ARG A 182 8.94 14.43 20.37
C ARG A 182 8.22 14.24 19.05
N THR A 183 8.23 13.01 18.53
CA THR A 183 7.55 12.67 17.26
C THR A 183 6.04 12.45 17.38
N GLY A 184 5.50 12.30 18.59
CA GLY A 184 4.09 11.99 18.85
C GLY A 184 3.69 10.59 18.37
N ILE A 185 2.38 10.31 18.34
CA ILE A 185 1.81 9.08 17.76
C ILE A 185 1.57 9.28 16.27
N ARG A 186 2.15 8.43 15.43
CA ARG A 186 2.18 8.63 13.97
C ARG A 186 1.40 7.58 13.20
N GLY A 187 1.27 6.39 13.74
CA GLY A 187 0.51 5.31 13.13
C GLY A 187 0.33 4.12 14.07
N LEU A 188 -0.33 3.09 13.57
CA LEU A 188 -0.70 1.91 14.31
C LEU A 188 -0.79 0.70 13.37
N HIS A 189 -0.23 -0.43 13.77
CA HIS A 189 -0.49 -1.70 13.10
C HIS A 189 -1.47 -2.51 13.97
N PHE A 190 -2.52 -3.04 13.37
CA PHE A 190 -3.34 -4.09 13.97
C PHE A 190 -3.01 -5.41 13.29
N TRP A 191 -2.47 -6.35 14.06
CA TRP A 191 -2.35 -7.75 13.69
C TRP A 191 -3.64 -8.47 14.08
N ILE A 192 -4.29 -9.09 13.11
CA ILE A 192 -5.55 -9.81 13.26
C ILE A 192 -5.33 -11.24 12.81
N PHE A 193 -5.77 -12.20 13.62
CA PHE A 193 -5.74 -13.62 13.25
C PHE A 193 -7.03 -13.97 12.52
N VAL A 194 -6.90 -14.51 11.31
CA VAL A 194 -8.03 -14.83 10.43
C VAL A 194 -8.09 -16.33 10.12
N LYS A 195 -9.31 -16.83 9.93
CA LYS A 195 -9.59 -18.26 9.72
C LYS A 195 -9.13 -18.76 8.36
N ASP A 196 -9.25 -17.92 7.32
CA ASP A 196 -8.80 -18.21 5.96
C ASP A 196 -8.00 -17.03 5.40
N GLY A 197 -6.69 -17.22 5.24
CA GLY A 197 -5.81 -16.23 4.64
C GLY A 197 -6.14 -15.95 3.17
N GLY A 198 -6.71 -16.91 2.44
CA GLY A 198 -7.13 -16.73 1.05
C GLY A 198 -8.16 -15.61 0.88
N ASP A 199 -8.94 -15.33 1.92
CA ASP A 199 -9.98 -14.31 1.92
C ASP A 199 -9.48 -12.92 2.39
N ALA A 200 -8.28 -12.84 2.98
CA ALA A 200 -7.75 -11.61 3.57
C ALA A 200 -7.67 -10.43 2.57
N ARG A 201 -7.41 -10.71 1.28
CA ARG A 201 -7.40 -9.69 0.23
C ARG A 201 -8.80 -9.13 -0.04
N ARG A 202 -9.80 -10.00 -0.16
CA ARG A 202 -11.20 -9.59 -0.38
C ARG A 202 -11.65 -8.76 0.82
N PHE A 203 -11.47 -9.26 2.04
CA PHE A 203 -11.80 -8.56 3.28
C PHE A 203 -11.18 -7.16 3.35
N SER A 204 -9.87 -7.02 3.05
CA SER A 204 -9.19 -5.72 3.06
C SER A 204 -9.78 -4.73 2.04
N VAL A 205 -10.17 -5.21 0.86
CA VAL A 205 -10.82 -4.38 -0.17
C VAL A 205 -12.22 -3.96 0.27
N VAL A 206 -13.01 -4.88 0.80
CA VAL A 206 -14.36 -4.59 1.28
C VAL A 206 -14.32 -3.64 2.47
N LEU A 207 -13.43 -3.85 3.45
CA LEU A 207 -13.25 -2.94 4.59
C LEU A 207 -12.90 -1.52 4.13
N PHE A 208 -11.99 -1.39 3.14
CA PHE A 208 -11.67 -0.10 2.56
C PHE A 208 -12.91 0.58 1.94
N ASN A 209 -13.71 -0.17 1.18
CA ASN A 209 -14.92 0.37 0.57
C ASN A 209 -15.99 0.74 1.60
N ARG A 210 -16.17 -0.08 2.64
CA ARG A 210 -17.09 0.17 3.76
C ARG A 210 -16.69 1.41 4.54
N LEU A 211 -15.39 1.66 4.73
CA LEU A 211 -14.88 2.92 5.30
C LEU A 211 -15.20 4.14 4.41
N LEU A 212 -15.15 4.00 3.08
CA LEU A 212 -15.56 5.07 2.15
C LEU A 212 -17.06 5.37 2.27
N LEU A 213 -17.91 4.34 2.22
CA LEU A 213 -19.36 4.46 2.39
C LEU A 213 -19.72 5.11 3.73
N ALA A 214 -19.01 4.74 4.80
CA ALA A 214 -19.19 5.35 6.12
C ALA A 214 -18.60 6.78 6.24
N GLY A 215 -18.14 7.36 5.13
CA GLY A 215 -17.64 8.74 5.06
C GLY A 215 -16.31 8.95 5.80
N TYR A 216 -15.45 7.93 5.85
CA TYR A 216 -14.07 8.02 6.36
C TYR A 216 -13.03 8.09 5.23
N GLY A 217 -13.48 8.28 3.99
CA GLY A 217 -12.62 8.54 2.85
C GLY A 217 -12.15 9.99 2.77
N PHE A 218 -10.94 10.19 2.26
CA PHE A 218 -10.39 11.51 1.98
C PHE A 218 -9.39 11.46 0.82
N ILE A 219 -9.12 12.61 0.20
CA ILE A 219 -8.06 12.75 -0.79
C ILE A 219 -6.78 13.20 -0.11
N PHE A 220 -5.72 12.43 -0.31
CA PHE A 220 -4.37 12.80 0.09
C PHE A 220 -3.60 13.34 -1.12
N PRO A 221 -3.13 14.60 -1.08
CA PRO A 221 -2.31 15.16 -2.15
C PRO A 221 -0.92 14.48 -2.12
N GLY A 222 -0.62 13.72 -3.16
CA GLY A 222 0.69 13.11 -3.33
C GLY A 222 1.74 14.12 -3.75
N THR A 223 3.00 13.85 -3.39
CA THR A 223 4.16 14.61 -3.86
C THR A 223 4.41 14.47 -5.36
N ASP A 224 3.73 13.52 -5.99
CA ASP A 224 3.67 13.28 -7.44
C ASP A 224 2.62 14.15 -8.16
N GLY A 225 1.95 15.07 -7.44
CA GLY A 225 0.89 15.91 -7.98
C GLY A 225 -0.44 15.18 -8.18
N LYS A 226 -0.56 13.93 -7.73
CA LYS A 226 -1.79 13.14 -7.85
C LYS A 226 -2.65 13.21 -6.59
N ALA A 227 -3.95 13.07 -6.79
CA ALA A 227 -4.94 12.90 -5.73
C ALA A 227 -5.09 11.40 -5.39
N HIS A 228 -4.54 10.97 -4.26
CA HIS A 228 -4.65 9.60 -3.77
C HIS A 228 -5.89 9.46 -2.90
N LEU A 229 -6.82 8.61 -3.29
CA LEU A 229 -7.97 8.27 -2.45
C LEU A 229 -7.48 7.37 -1.30
N ARG A 230 -7.72 7.80 -0.06
CA ARG A 230 -7.34 7.07 1.15
C ARG A 230 -8.52 6.93 2.11
N THR A 231 -8.40 6.00 3.05
CA THR A 231 -9.29 5.85 4.20
C THR A 231 -8.45 5.73 5.47
N LEU A 232 -9.07 5.31 6.58
CA LEU A 232 -8.36 5.06 7.84
C LEU A 232 -7.32 3.94 7.72
N VAL A 233 -7.53 2.98 6.82
CA VAL A 233 -6.66 1.83 6.62
C VAL A 233 -5.96 1.96 5.26
N ASP A 234 -4.63 1.81 5.25
CA ASP A 234 -3.88 1.78 3.99
C ASP A 234 -4.20 0.49 3.22
N LYS A 235 -4.93 0.65 2.12
CA LYS A 235 -5.36 -0.45 1.24
C LYS A 235 -4.19 -1.26 0.68
N ALA A 236 -3.11 -0.59 0.31
CA ALA A 236 -1.97 -1.24 -0.34
C ALA A 236 -1.12 -1.99 0.69
N ALA A 237 -0.88 -1.39 1.86
CA ALA A 237 -0.17 -2.04 2.94
C ALA A 237 -0.93 -3.25 3.50
N SER A 238 -2.25 -3.12 3.63
CA SER A 238 -3.09 -4.17 4.26
C SER A 238 -3.53 -5.27 3.28
N GLY A 239 -3.83 -4.93 2.02
CA GLY A 239 -4.42 -5.88 1.06
C GLY A 239 -3.44 -6.57 0.11
N ASP A 240 -2.27 -5.98 -0.15
CA ASP A 240 -1.31 -6.54 -1.12
C ASP A 240 -0.38 -7.60 -0.50
N GLY A 241 -0.19 -7.54 0.83
CA GLY A 241 0.49 -8.49 1.71
C GLY A 241 1.90 -8.99 1.33
N SER A 242 2.47 -8.51 0.23
CA SER A 242 3.92 -8.52 -0.02
C SER A 242 4.64 -7.32 0.62
N ARG A 243 3.86 -6.43 1.28
CA ARG A 243 4.38 -5.28 2.00
C ARG A 243 5.06 -5.74 3.28
N LEU A 244 6.21 -5.12 3.51
CA LEU A 244 7.04 -5.30 4.68
C LEU A 244 6.41 -4.60 5.88
N VAL A 245 6.26 -5.32 6.99
CA VAL A 245 5.74 -4.79 8.26
C VAL A 245 6.92 -4.58 9.20
N TYR A 246 7.30 -3.32 9.34
CA TYR A 246 8.43 -2.89 10.15
C TYR A 246 8.01 -2.78 11.62
N GLU A 247 8.45 -3.74 12.42
CA GLU A 247 8.07 -3.82 13.84
C GLU A 247 9.22 -3.51 14.79
N ALA A 248 10.47 -3.67 14.36
CA ALA A 248 11.64 -3.34 15.19
C ALA A 248 11.58 -1.92 15.77
N HIS A 249 12.27 -1.69 16.89
CA HIS A 249 12.52 -0.32 17.35
C HIS A 249 13.27 0.49 16.28
N ALA A 250 13.07 1.80 16.29
CA ALA A 250 13.87 2.67 15.43
C ALA A 250 15.31 2.70 15.94
N GLU A 251 16.28 2.79 15.06
CA GLU A 251 17.66 3.02 15.47
C GLU A 251 17.86 4.50 15.85
N LEU A 252 18.46 4.76 17.01
CA LEU A 252 18.74 6.11 17.48
C LEU A 252 20.23 6.41 17.25
N LEU A 253 20.51 7.24 16.25
CA LEU A 253 21.88 7.59 15.85
C LEU A 253 22.49 8.70 16.72
N ASN A 254 21.66 9.32 17.56
CA ASN A 254 22.09 10.37 18.48
C ASN A 254 21.76 9.96 19.92
N PRO A 255 22.75 9.97 20.85
CA PRO A 255 22.55 9.53 22.24
C PRO A 255 21.63 10.45 23.06
N ALA A 256 21.31 11.65 22.57
CA ALA A 256 20.32 12.54 23.18
C ALA A 256 18.87 12.11 22.89
N LEU A 257 18.64 11.18 21.96
CA LEU A 257 17.34 10.61 21.69
C LEU A 257 17.05 9.41 22.59
N GLU A 258 15.78 9.17 22.86
CA GLU A 258 15.29 7.97 23.55
C GLU A 258 13.93 7.53 22.98
N HIS A 259 13.59 6.27 23.22
CA HIS A 259 12.22 5.79 23.05
C HIS A 259 11.43 6.13 24.31
N GLU A 260 10.27 6.76 24.14
CA GLU A 260 9.32 7.00 25.22
C GLU A 260 8.80 5.67 25.75
N ALA A 261 8.99 5.43 27.05
CA ALA A 261 8.67 4.17 27.69
C ALA A 261 7.18 3.80 27.51
N GLY A 262 6.92 2.56 27.10
CA GLY A 262 5.58 2.03 26.95
C GLY A 262 4.80 2.50 25.72
N VAL A 263 5.24 3.54 25.00
CA VAL A 263 4.52 4.06 23.81
C VAL A 263 4.41 3.00 22.72
N ARG A 264 5.48 2.27 22.42
CA ARG A 264 5.46 1.20 21.41
C ARG A 264 5.30 -0.19 22.00
N ARG A 265 4.90 -0.34 23.27
CA ARG A 265 4.63 -1.66 23.85
C ARG A 265 3.45 -2.31 23.10
N PRO A 266 3.62 -3.52 22.52
CA PRO A 266 2.51 -4.26 21.93
C PRO A 266 1.41 -4.50 22.96
N ARG A 267 0.17 -4.47 22.51
CA ARG A 267 -1.00 -4.73 23.35
C ARG A 267 -1.81 -5.85 22.72
N VAL A 268 -2.34 -6.73 23.55
CA VAL A 268 -3.09 -7.91 23.14
C VAL A 268 -4.52 -7.78 23.65
N ARG A 269 -5.48 -8.09 22.78
CA ARG A 269 -6.85 -8.41 23.16
C ARG A 269 -7.04 -9.89 22.86
N LYS A 270 -7.36 -10.68 23.88
CA LYS A 270 -7.70 -12.10 23.72
C LYS A 270 -9.07 -12.26 23.09
N GLY A 271 -9.25 -13.31 22.30
CA GLY A 271 -10.49 -13.51 21.57
C GLY A 271 -10.47 -14.72 20.63
N HIS A 272 -11.39 -14.73 19.67
CA HIS A 272 -11.48 -15.77 18.64
C HIS A 272 -10.71 -15.39 17.36
N VAL A 273 -10.43 -16.39 16.53
CA VAL A 273 -9.92 -16.17 15.16
C VAL A 273 -11.05 -15.60 14.31
N LEU A 274 -10.83 -14.45 13.68
CA LEU A 274 -11.85 -13.76 12.89
C LEU A 274 -12.20 -14.56 11.62
N ASP A 275 -13.50 -14.78 11.39
CA ASP A 275 -13.98 -15.24 10.10
C ASP A 275 -14.23 -14.03 9.19
N THR A 276 -13.35 -13.80 8.22
CA THR A 276 -13.41 -12.58 7.39
C THR A 276 -14.63 -12.54 6.48
N THR A 277 -15.35 -13.66 6.29
CA THR A 277 -16.61 -13.66 5.55
C THR A 277 -17.74 -12.93 6.28
N CYS A 278 -17.58 -12.59 7.56
CA CYS A 278 -18.54 -11.78 8.31
C CYS A 278 -18.75 -10.39 7.69
N LEU A 279 -17.76 -9.89 6.93
CA LEU A 279 -17.90 -8.66 6.16
C LEU A 279 -18.30 -8.98 4.72
N ALA A 280 -19.60 -8.86 4.44
CA ALA A 280 -20.18 -9.13 3.13
C ALA A 280 -19.69 -8.14 2.05
N ASP A 281 -19.57 -8.67 0.83
CA ASP A 281 -19.29 -7.86 -0.37
C ASP A 281 -20.36 -6.77 -0.58
N LEU A 282 -20.04 -5.79 -1.41
CA LEU A 282 -20.97 -4.70 -1.71
C LEU A 282 -22.12 -5.20 -2.59
N THR A 283 -23.33 -4.69 -2.34
CA THR A 283 -24.44 -4.80 -3.30
C THR A 283 -24.19 -3.91 -4.53
N GLY A 284 -24.99 -4.08 -5.58
CA GLY A 284 -24.94 -3.20 -6.75
C GLY A 284 -25.20 -1.73 -6.40
N GLU A 285 -26.21 -1.48 -5.55
CA GLU A 285 -26.56 -0.13 -5.07
C GLU A 285 -25.42 0.50 -4.26
N GLU A 286 -24.78 -0.28 -3.38
CA GLU A 286 -23.62 0.19 -2.60
C GLU A 286 -22.41 0.46 -3.50
N ALA A 287 -22.23 -0.29 -4.59
CA ALA A 287 -21.17 -0.02 -5.56
C ALA A 287 -21.42 1.29 -6.32
N ASP A 288 -22.67 1.59 -6.69
CA ASP A 288 -23.05 2.84 -7.33
C ASP A 288 -22.88 4.04 -6.38
N GLU A 289 -23.30 3.90 -5.11
CA GLU A 289 -23.07 4.90 -4.07
C GLU A 289 -21.57 5.16 -3.85
N LEU A 290 -20.77 4.09 -3.78
CA LEU A 290 -19.33 4.19 -3.64
C LEU A 290 -18.71 4.99 -4.80
N LEU A 291 -19.13 4.71 -6.04
CA LEU A 291 -18.67 5.47 -7.21
C LEU A 291 -19.02 6.95 -7.10
N ALA A 292 -20.22 7.28 -6.62
CA ALA A 292 -20.62 8.68 -6.39
C ALA A 292 -19.74 9.36 -5.33
N ILE A 293 -19.46 8.68 -4.22
CA ILE A 293 -18.56 9.17 -3.16
C ILE A 293 -17.14 9.38 -3.68
N GLU A 294 -16.59 8.42 -4.43
CA GLU A 294 -15.25 8.57 -5.01
C GLU A 294 -15.17 9.78 -5.94
N ASN A 295 -16.19 9.98 -6.79
CA ASN A 295 -16.26 11.12 -7.69
C ASN A 295 -16.37 12.45 -6.94
N ALA A 296 -17.22 12.50 -5.91
CA ALA A 296 -17.39 13.69 -5.06
C ALA A 296 -16.07 14.06 -4.35
N LEU A 297 -15.40 13.08 -3.73
CA LEU A 297 -14.11 13.30 -3.06
C LEU A 297 -13.05 13.81 -4.04
N ARG A 298 -12.95 13.22 -5.23
CA ARG A 298 -12.01 13.67 -6.27
C ARG A 298 -12.34 15.07 -6.78
N GLY A 299 -13.62 15.43 -6.84
CA GLY A 299 -14.09 16.77 -7.23
C GLY A 299 -13.75 17.88 -6.22
N THR A 300 -13.51 17.54 -4.95
CA THR A 300 -13.21 18.53 -3.90
C THR A 300 -11.81 19.16 -4.00
N VAL A 301 -10.89 18.51 -4.71
CA VAL A 301 -9.52 19.01 -4.89
C VAL A 301 -9.43 19.85 -6.17
N LYS A 302 -9.46 21.17 -6.02
CA LYS A 302 -8.92 22.08 -7.03
C LYS A 302 -7.40 21.95 -6.99
N LEU A 303 -6.84 21.08 -7.85
CA LEU A 303 -5.39 21.10 -8.10
C LEU A 303 -5.04 22.51 -8.57
N SER A 304 -4.26 23.25 -7.78
CA SER A 304 -3.69 24.51 -8.22
C SER A 304 -2.90 24.26 -9.52
N PRO A 305 -2.92 25.18 -10.50
CA PRO A 305 -2.10 25.07 -11.70
C PRO A 305 -0.64 25.29 -11.30
N GLY A 306 -0.04 24.29 -10.64
CA GLY A 306 1.38 24.08 -10.64
C GLY A 306 1.75 23.62 -12.04
N THR A 307 2.63 24.35 -12.68
CA THR A 307 3.21 24.08 -14.00
C THR A 307 3.52 22.59 -14.20
N GLY A 308 2.72 21.94 -15.04
CA GLY A 308 3.07 20.69 -15.74
C GLY A 308 2.50 19.40 -15.15
N GLY A 309 1.32 18.99 -15.64
CA GLY A 309 0.82 17.63 -15.45
C GLY A 309 -0.60 17.48 -15.98
N VAL A 310 -0.75 17.09 -17.26
CA VAL A 310 -2.04 16.94 -17.93
C VAL A 310 -2.81 15.74 -17.36
N ARG A 311 -4.10 15.97 -17.10
CA ARG A 311 -5.13 15.02 -16.67
C ARG A 311 -5.12 13.73 -17.49
N SER A 312 -4.92 12.58 -16.86
CA SER A 312 -5.31 11.28 -17.44
C SER A 312 -6.80 11.03 -17.11
N SER A 313 -7.69 11.22 -18.08
CA SER A 313 -9.09 10.89 -17.91
C SER A 313 -9.33 9.41 -18.25
N ARG A 314 -9.53 8.57 -17.23
CA ARG A 314 -9.79 7.13 -17.39
C ARG A 314 -11.11 6.89 -18.13
N ALA A 315 -11.14 5.89 -19.01
CA ALA A 315 -12.33 5.08 -19.25
C ALA A 315 -11.95 3.66 -18.83
N ALA A 316 -12.48 3.21 -17.68
CA ALA A 316 -12.19 1.88 -17.16
C ALA A 316 -13.01 0.86 -17.95
N ASP A 317 -12.33 -0.02 -18.67
CA ASP A 317 -12.91 -1.25 -19.17
C ASP A 317 -11.86 -2.34 -18.93
N GLN A 318 -12.15 -3.25 -17.99
CA GLN A 318 -11.21 -4.22 -17.45
C GLN A 318 -11.11 -5.43 -18.40
N GLY A 319 -9.92 -5.65 -18.95
CA GLY A 319 -9.57 -6.87 -19.67
C GLY A 319 -8.16 -7.31 -19.30
N LEU A 320 -7.89 -8.61 -19.43
CA LEU A 320 -6.54 -9.17 -19.34
C LEU A 320 -6.02 -9.52 -20.73
N THR A 321 -4.73 -9.29 -20.96
CA THR A 321 -4.04 -9.88 -22.13
C THR A 321 -3.90 -11.40 -21.92
N ALA A 322 -3.65 -12.15 -22.99
CA ALA A 322 -3.34 -13.59 -22.92
C ALA A 322 -2.13 -13.93 -22.01
N LYS A 323 -1.30 -12.92 -21.65
CA LYS A 323 -0.17 -13.05 -20.73
C LYS A 323 -0.49 -12.56 -19.30
N GLY A 324 -1.77 -12.32 -18.97
CA GLY A 324 -2.21 -11.91 -17.63
C GLY A 324 -1.91 -10.46 -17.26
N ARG A 325 -1.50 -9.60 -18.21
CA ARG A 325 -1.34 -8.16 -17.97
C ARG A 325 -2.68 -7.44 -17.95
N ALA A 326 -2.84 -6.49 -17.04
CA ALA A 326 -3.98 -5.59 -17.03
C ALA A 326 -3.98 -4.71 -18.28
N ILE A 327 -5.14 -4.59 -18.93
CA ILE A 327 -5.35 -3.67 -20.06
C ILE A 327 -5.97 -2.37 -19.55
N VAL A 328 -5.37 -1.24 -19.91
CA VAL A 328 -5.86 0.11 -19.60
C VAL A 328 -6.09 0.87 -20.89
N ARG A 329 -7.20 1.61 -21.02
CA ARG A 329 -7.46 2.45 -22.19
C ARG A 329 -7.06 3.89 -21.95
N LEU A 330 -6.26 4.44 -22.85
CA LEU A 330 -5.81 5.83 -22.87
C LEU A 330 -6.67 6.64 -23.84
N ARG A 331 -7.16 7.80 -23.41
CA ARG A 331 -7.84 8.75 -24.29
C ARG A 331 -6.83 9.50 -25.17
N GLY A 332 -7.29 10.01 -26.31
CA GLY A 332 -6.45 10.71 -27.28
C GLY A 332 -5.68 11.90 -26.71
N ASP A 333 -6.20 12.58 -25.69
CA ASP A 333 -5.57 13.76 -25.08
C ASP A 333 -4.48 13.43 -24.03
N CYS A 334 -4.29 12.16 -23.68
CA CYS A 334 -3.27 11.70 -22.74
C CYS A 334 -1.86 12.06 -23.24
N ILE A 335 -1.01 12.60 -22.37
CA ILE A 335 0.37 12.98 -22.70
C ILE A 335 1.32 11.81 -22.41
N ILE A 336 2.03 11.39 -23.45
CA ILE A 336 3.09 10.39 -23.39
C ILE A 336 4.45 11.10 -23.37
N HIS A 337 5.25 10.79 -22.35
CA HIS A 337 6.58 11.35 -22.15
C HIS A 337 7.61 10.44 -22.83
N LEU A 338 8.08 10.79 -24.02
CA LEU A 338 9.10 10.03 -24.72
C LEU A 338 10.46 10.20 -24.05
N ASP A 339 11.29 9.17 -24.12
CA ASP A 339 12.64 9.20 -23.54
C ASP A 339 13.56 10.23 -24.22
N THR A 340 13.20 10.65 -25.43
CA THR A 340 13.82 11.77 -26.17
C THR A 340 13.62 13.13 -25.49
N GLY A 341 12.80 13.20 -24.43
CA GLY A 341 12.41 14.43 -23.75
C GLY A 341 11.20 15.12 -24.37
N LYS A 342 10.72 14.64 -25.53
CA LYS A 342 9.49 15.14 -26.17
C LYS A 342 8.25 14.65 -25.43
N LYS A 343 7.23 15.51 -25.39
CA LYS A 343 5.89 15.17 -24.89
C LYS A 343 4.93 15.16 -26.07
N VAL A 344 4.24 14.04 -26.27
CA VAL A 344 3.31 13.84 -27.40
C VAL A 344 1.95 13.40 -26.87
N ARG A 345 0.86 13.74 -27.57
CA ARG A 345 -0.47 13.21 -27.20
C ARG A 345 -0.63 11.79 -27.73
N ALA A 346 -1.46 10.99 -27.08
CA ALA A 346 -1.86 9.68 -27.58
C ALA A 346 -2.53 9.79 -28.98
N SER A 347 -3.25 10.87 -29.25
CA SER A 347 -3.80 11.19 -30.57
C SER A 347 -2.71 11.44 -31.62
N ASP A 348 -1.59 12.04 -31.24
CA ASP A 348 -0.49 12.32 -32.18
C ASP A 348 0.22 11.02 -32.58
N ILE A 349 0.31 10.06 -31.64
CA ILE A 349 0.79 8.69 -31.91
C ILE A 349 -0.16 7.97 -32.87
N PHE A 350 -1.47 8.18 -32.73
CA PHE A 350 -2.46 7.63 -33.63
C PHE A 350 -2.41 8.23 -35.04
N LEU A 351 -2.10 9.52 -35.15
CA LEU A 351 -2.00 10.24 -36.42
C LEU A 351 -0.73 9.92 -37.22
N ALA A 352 0.38 9.67 -36.53
CA ALA A 352 1.67 9.37 -37.17
C ALA A 352 2.28 8.07 -36.61
N PRO A 353 1.61 6.91 -36.74
CA PRO A 353 2.00 5.68 -36.05
C PRO A 353 3.42 5.22 -36.40
N ALA A 354 3.86 5.40 -37.64
CA ALA A 354 5.21 5.04 -38.08
C ALA A 354 6.31 5.85 -37.36
N ALA A 355 6.03 7.10 -36.99
CA ALA A 355 7.00 7.98 -36.32
C ALA A 355 7.29 7.58 -34.87
N TYR A 356 6.39 6.79 -34.26
CA TYR A 356 6.45 6.43 -32.84
C TYR A 356 6.59 4.91 -32.59
N HIS A 357 6.65 4.10 -33.64
CA HIS A 357 6.80 2.65 -33.48
C HIS A 357 8.13 2.32 -32.78
N ARG A 358 8.06 1.53 -31.70
CA ARG A 358 9.17 1.14 -30.81
C ARG A 358 9.85 2.31 -30.10
N ALA A 359 9.27 3.50 -30.11
CA ALA A 359 9.75 4.59 -29.28
C ALA A 359 9.59 4.21 -27.79
N THR A 360 10.63 4.46 -27.01
CA THR A 360 10.61 4.25 -25.56
C THR A 360 10.09 5.49 -24.86
N CYS A 361 9.34 5.27 -23.79
CA CYS A 361 8.73 6.33 -23.02
C CYS A 361 8.67 5.97 -21.54
N ALA A 362 8.30 6.96 -20.73
CA ALA A 362 7.89 6.73 -19.37
C ALA A 362 6.58 5.92 -19.32
N ASP A 363 6.24 5.40 -18.15
CA ASP A 363 4.95 4.79 -17.93
C ASP A 363 3.84 5.84 -18.14
N PRO A 364 2.79 5.57 -18.96
CA PRO A 364 1.73 6.54 -19.21
C PRO A 364 0.96 7.01 -17.97
N ASP A 365 0.76 6.15 -16.97
CA ASP A 365 0.08 6.51 -15.73
C ASP A 365 1.06 7.08 -14.69
N GLU A 366 2.30 6.60 -14.66
CA GLU A 366 3.35 6.99 -13.72
C GLU A 366 4.63 7.47 -14.44
N PRO A 367 4.60 8.63 -15.11
CA PRO A 367 5.70 9.10 -15.94
C PRO A 367 7.00 9.42 -15.18
N ALA A 368 6.98 9.40 -13.84
CA ALA A 368 8.18 9.52 -13.00
C ALA A 368 8.73 8.16 -12.51
N TYR A 369 7.99 7.07 -12.71
CA TYR A 369 8.34 5.75 -12.18
C TYR A 369 9.69 5.26 -12.73
N GLY A 370 10.53 4.76 -11.83
CA GLY A 370 11.88 4.29 -12.10
C GLY A 370 12.76 5.24 -12.92
N GLY A 371 12.65 6.56 -12.67
CA GLY A 371 13.45 7.60 -13.31
C GLY A 371 12.80 8.25 -14.53
N GLY A 372 11.55 7.88 -14.86
CA GLY A 372 10.76 8.51 -15.92
C GLY A 372 11.29 8.29 -17.33
N ARG A 373 12.09 7.25 -17.53
CA ARG A 373 12.62 6.82 -18.82
C ARG A 373 12.63 5.30 -18.93
N ASN A 374 12.51 4.80 -20.15
CA ASN A 374 12.66 3.39 -20.52
C ASN A 374 11.77 2.46 -19.67
N LYS A 375 10.49 2.85 -19.49
CA LYS A 375 9.51 2.06 -18.73
C LYS A 375 8.47 1.42 -19.60
N ALA A 376 8.15 2.05 -20.72
CA ALA A 376 7.20 1.53 -21.67
C ALA A 376 7.70 1.67 -23.11
N VAL A 377 7.15 0.84 -23.98
CA VAL A 377 7.45 0.83 -25.42
C VAL A 377 6.14 0.98 -26.18
N ILE A 378 6.13 1.91 -27.13
CA ILE A 378 4.99 2.13 -28.03
C ILE A 378 5.05 1.12 -29.17
N TYR A 379 3.98 0.36 -29.37
CA TYR A 379 3.81 -0.54 -30.51
C TYR A 379 2.63 -0.08 -31.36
N SER A 380 2.96 0.57 -32.47
CA SER A 380 2.04 1.09 -33.49
C SER A 380 2.14 0.34 -34.82
N ASP A 381 2.63 -0.90 -34.80
CA ASP A 381 2.71 -1.82 -35.96
C ASP A 381 1.33 -2.11 -36.57
N ASN A 382 0.27 -2.02 -35.77
CA ASN A 382 -1.11 -2.05 -36.23
C ASN A 382 -1.77 -0.68 -35.97
N PRO A 383 -2.01 0.15 -37.02
CA PRO A 383 -2.63 1.47 -36.88
C PRO A 383 -4.02 1.46 -36.25
N ARG A 384 -4.75 0.33 -36.33
CA ARG A 384 -6.08 0.17 -35.72
C ARG A 384 -6.03 -0.33 -34.28
N ALA A 385 -4.85 -0.70 -33.77
CA ALA A 385 -4.69 -1.31 -32.45
C ALA A 385 -3.34 -0.90 -31.81
N ILE A 386 -3.12 0.40 -31.69
CA ILE A 386 -1.90 0.94 -31.07
C ILE A 386 -1.91 0.63 -29.57
N ARG A 387 -0.80 0.06 -29.11
CA ARG A 387 -0.59 -0.31 -27.71
C ARG A 387 0.69 0.30 -27.14
N ILE A 388 0.72 0.54 -25.84
CA ILE A 388 1.93 0.92 -25.10
C ILE A 388 2.11 -0.13 -24.01
N GLU A 389 3.19 -0.89 -24.07
CA GLU A 389 3.47 -1.94 -23.08
C GLU A 389 4.43 -1.38 -22.03
N SER A 390 3.97 -1.29 -20.79
CA SER A 390 4.77 -0.86 -19.65
C SER A 390 5.20 -2.05 -18.81
N GLU A 391 6.45 -2.03 -18.35
CA GLU A 391 6.97 -3.00 -17.39
C GLU A 391 6.85 -2.50 -15.93
N ALA A 392 6.19 -1.36 -15.72
CA ALA A 392 5.88 -0.88 -14.38
C ALA A 392 4.97 -1.88 -13.63
N HIS A 393 5.26 -2.08 -12.34
CA HIS A 393 4.42 -2.85 -11.41
C HIS A 393 4.05 -4.27 -11.84
N GLY A 394 4.89 -4.93 -12.66
CA GLY A 394 4.66 -6.30 -13.12
C GLY A 394 3.98 -6.43 -14.48
N GLY A 395 3.77 -5.32 -15.19
CA GLY A 395 3.33 -5.31 -16.58
C GLY A 395 1.92 -4.76 -16.76
N ILE A 396 1.78 -3.67 -17.52
CA ILE A 396 0.50 -3.04 -17.88
C ILE A 396 0.48 -2.80 -19.40
N SER A 397 -0.61 -3.17 -20.06
CA SER A 397 -0.81 -2.92 -21.49
C SER A 397 -1.80 -1.77 -21.66
N TYR A 398 -1.35 -0.67 -22.26
CA TYR A 398 -2.20 0.47 -22.56
C TYR A 398 -2.69 0.40 -24.00
N ARG A 399 -3.96 0.70 -24.25
CA ARG A 399 -4.54 0.82 -25.60
C ARG A 399 -5.06 2.23 -25.83
N ILE A 400 -4.71 2.82 -26.97
CA ILE A 400 -5.21 4.16 -27.31
C ILE A 400 -6.61 4.03 -27.90
N THR A 401 -7.58 4.74 -27.31
CA THR A 401 -8.95 4.83 -27.81
C THR A 401 -9.25 6.30 -28.11
N LEU A 402 -9.68 6.59 -29.34
CA LEU A 402 -10.15 7.92 -29.72
C LEU A 402 -11.66 8.00 -29.59
N THR A 403 -12.15 9.10 -29.03
CA THR A 403 -13.57 9.46 -29.06
C THR A 403 -13.90 10.25 -30.33
N ALA A 404 -15.19 10.38 -30.67
CA ALA A 404 -15.62 11.24 -31.78
C ALA A 404 -15.13 12.69 -31.63
N ALA A 405 -15.06 13.19 -30.38
CA ALA A 405 -14.53 14.51 -30.07
C ALA A 405 -13.00 14.62 -30.24
N ASP A 406 -12.27 13.51 -30.11
CA ASP A 406 -10.83 13.47 -30.40
C ASP A 406 -10.58 13.48 -31.91
N VAL A 407 -11.40 12.74 -32.67
CA VAL A 407 -11.35 12.72 -34.14
C VAL A 407 -11.69 14.09 -34.74
N LEU A 408 -12.73 14.77 -34.23
CA LEU A 408 -13.08 16.12 -34.70
C LEU A 408 -11.96 17.14 -34.47
N ARG A 409 -11.35 17.15 -33.26
CA ARG A 409 -10.21 18.01 -32.94
C ARG A 409 -8.97 17.72 -33.78
N ILE A 410 -8.79 16.45 -34.16
CA ILE A 410 -7.73 16.03 -35.07
C ILE A 410 -7.95 16.60 -36.49
N ILE A 411 -9.18 16.51 -37.01
CA ILE A 411 -9.54 17.05 -38.33
C ILE A 411 -9.38 18.58 -38.36
N GLU A 412 -9.83 19.27 -37.31
CA GLU A 412 -9.67 20.73 -37.17
C GLU A 412 -8.19 21.15 -37.20
N ARG A 413 -7.29 20.42 -36.54
CA ARG A 413 -5.85 20.69 -36.55
C ARG A 413 -5.21 20.50 -37.93
N GLN A 414 -5.57 19.44 -38.64
CA GLN A 414 -5.02 19.17 -39.98
C GLN A 414 -5.46 20.22 -41.01
N ASN A 415 -6.65 20.81 -40.85
CA ASN A 415 -7.15 21.88 -41.71
C ASN A 415 -6.53 23.26 -41.40
N HIS A 416 -5.88 23.42 -40.25
CA HIS A 416 -5.18 24.66 -39.87
C HIS A 416 -3.67 24.64 -40.17
N GLU A 417 -3.11 23.46 -40.47
CA GLU A 417 -1.69 23.25 -40.80
C GLU A 417 -1.45 22.94 -42.30
N ALA A 418 -2.52 22.86 -43.10
CA ALA A 418 -2.50 22.82 -44.57
C ALA A 418 -2.84 24.21 -45.14
#